data_AF-A0A077PGZ5-F1
#
_entry.id   AF-A0A077PGZ5-F1
#
_cell.length_a   1.000
_cell.length_b   1.000
_cell.length_c   1.000
_cell.angle_alpha   90.00
_cell.angle_beta   90.00
_cell.angle_gamma   90.00
#
_symmetry.space_group_name_H-M   'P 1'
#
loop_
_entity.id
_entity.type
_entity.pdbx_description
1 polymer ?
#
loop_
_entity_poly.entity_id
_entity_poly.type
_entity_poly.pdbx_seq_one_letter_code
_entity_poly.pdbx_strand_id
1 'polypeptide(L)'
;MSQLEQSDCINCPNILKQWVEFQLVDEEGRPLVGMPYKLKSRGNPSFERTGTTDGAGLLREKDLPPMPVILSISAQPLADEIVNRTPRQKTGEANSHVKPTAILEGHEYQYITLGMLSDGYPTIRGWQAQELQNSEHFSGSTLQGLSTHQLKRRHVLEMQVIQGCACDRDITLAELQEILPNAPQIRLQNNLEAFNQGFNRFGITTCRGKAHFLAQVCHESGGLQYTKEIGGERKNYNPWYGRGLIQLTFEGTYTEYGDYIDEDVTSSAENRDKLLSPPHSVLSAFWFYNIYKNVFGSAGNDDFNKVTALINGGFNGYNDRLNYLKTAIRVLRAGHLNQLLENGRFEFTSSSIYNYKIYSFAWGLWHDPNITTRRGTTKDRDEALRGYERVQTLITENPFRTEAQLNRRMYGIKNRDVSNYINERIAALRAGEGGARRGGEAGRGGEAGREGEAGREGGARRGGEAGRGGEAGREGGARRGGEAGREGGARRGDEAGREGGERRGRGN
;
A
#
# COMPACT_ATOMS: atom_id res chain seq x y z
N MET A 1 -40.40 58.99 -1.15
CA MET A 1 -40.15 57.79 -0.33
C MET A 1 -41.43 57.53 0.45
N SER A 2 -42.17 56.49 0.11
CA SER A 2 -43.38 56.09 0.84
C SER A 2 -42.97 55.64 2.24
N GLN A 3 -43.56 56.22 3.29
CA GLN A 3 -43.40 55.72 4.65
C GLN A 3 -44.11 54.36 4.72
N LEU A 4 -43.37 53.30 5.01
CA LEU A 4 -43.94 51.99 5.33
C LEU A 4 -44.79 52.14 6.60
N GLU A 5 -46.07 51.82 6.53
CA GLU A 5 -46.96 51.88 7.70
C GLU A 5 -46.74 50.64 8.59
N GLN A 6 -47.08 50.76 9.88
CA GLN A 6 -46.90 49.66 10.86
C GLN A 6 -47.76 48.42 10.53
N SER A 7 -48.73 48.54 9.61
CA SER A 7 -49.53 47.45 9.01
C SER A 7 -48.85 46.75 7.83
N ASP A 8 -47.79 47.32 7.25
CA ASP A 8 -46.93 46.67 6.24
C ASP A 8 -45.91 45.73 6.89
N CYS A 9 -45.85 45.72 8.23
CA CYS A 9 -45.11 44.72 8.98
C CYS A 9 -45.82 43.37 8.87
N ILE A 10 -45.22 42.48 8.07
CA ILE A 10 -45.50 41.06 8.11
C ILE A 10 -45.47 40.60 9.57
N ASN A 11 -46.58 40.03 10.05
CA ASN A 11 -46.72 39.58 11.44
C ASN A 11 -45.81 38.34 11.68
N CYS A 12 -44.53 38.59 11.97
CA CYS A 12 -43.47 37.57 12.12
C CYS A 12 -43.85 36.39 13.04
N PRO A 13 -44.51 36.58 14.20
CA PRO A 13 -44.99 35.47 15.05
C PRO A 13 -45.95 34.49 14.35
N ASN A 14 -46.70 34.95 13.35
CA ASN A 14 -47.64 34.10 12.64
C ASN A 14 -47.01 33.26 11.52
N ILE A 15 -45.82 33.64 11.04
CA ILE A 15 -45.11 32.98 9.93
C ILE A 15 -44.01 32.03 10.43
N LEU A 16 -43.34 32.37 11.53
CA LEU A 16 -42.25 31.58 12.13
C LEU A 16 -42.78 30.42 13.00
N LYS A 17 -43.61 29.53 12.42
CA LYS A 17 -44.20 28.37 13.13
C LYS A 17 -43.56 27.04 12.74
N GLN A 18 -42.50 27.07 11.95
CA GLN A 18 -41.86 25.88 11.47
C GLN A 18 -40.67 25.50 12.35
N TRP A 19 -40.37 24.21 12.40
CA TRP A 19 -39.20 23.67 13.06
C TRP A 19 -38.64 22.55 12.20
N VAL A 20 -37.38 22.20 12.37
CA VAL A 20 -36.77 21.04 11.71
C VAL A 20 -35.78 20.38 12.66
N GLU A 21 -35.68 19.07 12.58
CA GLU A 21 -34.66 18.30 13.27
C GLU A 21 -33.82 17.55 12.25
N PHE A 22 -32.50 17.49 12.49
CA PHE A 22 -31.60 16.61 11.77
C PHE A 22 -30.81 15.78 12.76
N GLN A 23 -30.80 14.47 12.57
CA GLN A 23 -29.99 13.54 13.35
C GLN A 23 -28.90 12.96 12.46
N LEU A 24 -27.64 13.16 12.84
CA LEU A 24 -26.49 12.66 12.12
C LEU A 24 -25.98 11.38 12.78
N VAL A 25 -25.88 10.30 12.00
CA VAL A 25 -25.36 9.00 12.46
C VAL A 25 -24.39 8.41 11.44
N ASP A 26 -23.48 7.55 11.88
CA ASP A 26 -22.66 6.71 10.99
C ASP A 26 -23.45 5.50 10.45
N GLU A 27 -22.82 4.68 9.61
CA GLU A 27 -23.43 3.47 9.04
C GLU A 27 -23.84 2.41 10.08
N GLU A 28 -23.34 2.47 11.30
CA GLU A 28 -23.74 1.59 12.41
C GLU A 28 -24.82 2.25 13.29
N GLY A 29 -25.36 3.40 12.88
CA GLY A 29 -26.37 4.16 13.62
C GLY A 29 -25.81 4.91 14.84
N ARG A 30 -24.48 4.99 14.99
CA ARG A 30 -23.86 5.70 16.12
C ARG A 30 -23.87 7.21 15.85
N PRO A 31 -24.30 8.03 16.81
CA PRO A 31 -24.35 9.48 16.64
C PRO A 31 -23.02 10.15 16.22
N LEU A 32 -23.12 11.16 15.37
CA LEU A 32 -22.05 12.12 15.08
C LEU A 32 -22.25 13.37 15.95
N VAL A 33 -21.56 13.40 17.09
CA VAL A 33 -21.72 14.38 18.17
C VAL A 33 -20.79 15.59 17.94
N GLY A 34 -21.23 16.79 18.32
CA GLY A 34 -20.40 17.99 18.29
C GLY A 34 -20.10 18.53 16.89
N MET A 35 -20.85 18.09 15.86
CA MET A 35 -20.63 18.49 14.47
C MET A 35 -21.10 19.94 14.25
N PRO A 36 -20.20 20.88 13.90
CA PRO A 36 -20.58 22.27 13.68
C PRO A 36 -21.45 22.41 12.43
N TYR A 37 -22.62 23.03 12.57
CA TYR A 37 -23.57 23.22 11.48
C TYR A 37 -23.85 24.68 11.16
N LYS A 38 -24.27 24.91 9.92
CA LYS A 38 -24.97 26.12 9.47
C LYS A 38 -26.27 25.70 8.80
N LEU A 39 -27.38 26.32 9.22
CA LEU A 39 -28.70 26.14 8.62
C LEU A 39 -29.17 27.46 8.02
N LYS A 40 -29.34 27.49 6.70
CA LYS A 40 -29.76 28.68 5.95
C LYS A 40 -31.19 28.51 5.44
N SER A 41 -32.02 29.53 5.59
CA SER A 41 -33.32 29.57 4.92
C SER A 41 -33.18 30.10 3.50
N ARG A 42 -33.65 29.35 2.51
CA ARG A 42 -33.65 29.78 1.11
C ARG A 42 -34.52 31.03 0.93
N GLY A 43 -34.00 32.03 0.23
CA GLY A 43 -34.70 33.30 -0.03
C GLY A 43 -34.53 34.36 1.05
N ASN A 44 -33.86 34.07 2.18
CA ASN A 44 -33.46 35.09 3.14
C ASN A 44 -32.04 34.83 3.66
N PRO A 45 -31.00 35.42 3.03
CA PRO A 45 -29.61 35.22 3.42
C PRO A 45 -29.27 35.67 4.84
N SER A 46 -30.06 36.59 5.43
CA SER A 46 -29.88 37.05 6.81
C SER A 46 -30.35 36.03 7.86
N PHE A 47 -31.08 34.99 7.42
CA PHE A 47 -31.59 33.95 8.30
C PHE A 47 -30.66 32.73 8.25
N GLU A 48 -29.55 32.84 8.99
CA GLU A 48 -28.60 31.77 9.27
C GLU A 48 -28.70 31.38 10.75
N ARG A 49 -28.64 30.07 11.01
CA ARG A 49 -28.50 29.49 12.35
C ARG A 49 -27.23 28.68 12.39
N THR A 50 -26.54 28.69 13.53
CA THR A 50 -25.30 27.94 13.73
C THR A 50 -25.32 27.28 15.09
N GLY A 51 -24.63 26.15 15.21
CA GLY A 51 -24.56 25.39 16.45
C GLY A 51 -23.74 24.11 16.25
N THR A 52 -23.90 23.17 17.17
CA THR A 52 -23.31 21.83 17.10
C THR A 52 -24.36 20.77 17.37
N THR A 53 -24.22 19.59 16.79
CA THR A 53 -25.06 18.43 17.16
C THR A 53 -24.85 18.03 18.62
N ASP A 54 -25.91 17.58 19.28
CA ASP A 54 -25.90 17.14 20.67
C ASP A 54 -25.37 15.69 20.82
N GLY A 55 -25.47 15.12 22.03
CA GLY A 55 -25.01 13.76 22.34
C GLY A 55 -25.76 12.64 21.60
N ALA A 56 -26.93 12.92 21.02
CA ALA A 56 -27.66 12.00 20.15
C ALA A 56 -27.38 12.27 18.66
N GLY A 57 -26.45 13.18 18.34
CA GLY A 57 -26.16 13.62 16.98
C GLY A 57 -27.27 14.50 16.42
N LEU A 58 -28.17 15.00 17.28
CA LEU A 58 -29.35 15.74 16.89
C LEU A 58 -29.05 17.24 16.91
N LEU A 59 -29.60 17.95 15.92
CA LEU A 59 -29.78 19.39 15.97
C LEU A 59 -31.25 19.71 15.73
N ARG A 60 -31.77 20.69 16.48
CA ARG A 60 -33.16 21.13 16.38
C ARG A 60 -33.21 22.64 16.27
N GLU A 61 -33.82 23.13 15.20
CA GLU A 61 -34.08 24.55 14.99
C GLU A 61 -35.58 24.81 14.96
N LYS A 62 -36.00 25.88 15.63
CA LYS A 62 -37.39 26.31 15.76
C LYS A 62 -37.55 27.73 15.21
N ASP A 63 -38.79 28.20 15.15
CA ASP A 63 -39.15 29.56 14.72
C ASP A 63 -38.61 29.88 13.32
N LEU A 64 -38.69 28.89 12.43
CA LEU A 64 -38.23 28.98 11.04
C LEU A 64 -39.35 29.51 10.13
N PRO A 65 -39.01 30.27 9.07
CA PRO A 65 -39.96 30.62 8.02
C PRO A 65 -40.41 29.35 7.26
N PRO A 66 -41.55 29.39 6.54
CA PRO A 66 -42.05 28.29 5.71
C PRO A 66 -41.28 28.14 4.39
N MET A 67 -39.98 28.40 4.42
CA MET A 67 -39.09 28.32 3.28
C MET A 67 -38.18 27.10 3.41
N PRO A 68 -37.68 26.57 2.28
CA PRO A 68 -36.74 25.45 2.30
C PRO A 68 -35.49 25.83 3.08
N VAL A 69 -34.92 24.88 3.81
CA VAL A 69 -33.68 25.07 4.55
C VAL A 69 -32.56 24.28 3.92
N ILE A 70 -31.33 24.80 4.03
CA ILE A 70 -30.10 24.16 3.58
C ILE A 70 -29.24 23.94 4.80
N LEU A 71 -29.01 22.67 5.15
CA LEU A 71 -28.10 22.25 6.21
C LEU A 71 -26.72 22.00 5.63
N SER A 72 -25.70 22.65 6.18
CA SER A 72 -24.30 22.36 5.90
C SER A 72 -23.55 22.06 7.19
N ILE A 73 -22.60 21.13 7.15
CA ILE A 73 -21.69 20.80 8.25
C ILE A 73 -20.29 21.21 7.85
N SER A 74 -19.49 21.69 8.80
CA SER A 74 -18.08 22.02 8.54
C SER A 74 -17.32 20.77 8.10
N ALA A 75 -16.67 20.85 6.94
CA ALA A 75 -16.08 19.69 6.27
C ALA A 75 -15.00 18.98 7.10
N GLN A 76 -14.06 19.73 7.70
CA GLN A 76 -12.91 19.14 8.39
C GLN A 76 -13.31 18.39 9.68
N PRO A 77 -14.08 18.98 10.63
CA PRO A 77 -14.52 18.24 11.81
C PRO A 77 -15.33 16.98 11.48
N LEU A 78 -16.18 17.04 10.45
CA LEU A 78 -16.93 15.88 9.99
C LEU A 78 -16.02 14.78 9.43
N ALA A 79 -15.01 15.16 8.65
CA ALA A 79 -14.02 14.25 8.12
C ALA A 79 -13.17 13.60 9.23
N ASP A 80 -12.72 14.40 10.20
CA ASP A 80 -11.90 13.92 11.32
C ASP A 80 -12.67 12.90 12.18
N GLU A 81 -13.99 13.07 12.33
CA GLU A 81 -14.82 12.13 13.07
C GLU A 81 -15.13 10.86 12.26
N ILE A 82 -15.54 10.99 11.00
CA ILE A 82 -16.04 9.86 10.21
C ILE A 82 -14.94 8.85 9.87
N VAL A 83 -13.69 9.30 9.71
CA VAL A 83 -12.54 8.42 9.38
C VAL A 83 -12.17 7.47 10.50
N ASN A 84 -12.61 7.75 11.73
CA ASN A 84 -12.44 6.89 12.89
C ASN A 84 -13.56 5.84 13.00
N ARG A 85 -14.59 5.91 12.15
CA ARG A 85 -15.69 4.96 12.15
C ARG A 85 -15.33 3.71 11.35
N THR A 86 -15.85 2.58 11.79
CA THR A 86 -15.70 1.30 11.08
C THR A 86 -16.82 1.20 10.04
N PRO A 87 -16.51 1.05 8.75
CA PRO A 87 -17.55 0.82 7.76
C PRO A 87 -18.16 -0.56 7.96
N ARG A 88 -19.44 -0.69 7.61
CA ARG A 88 -20.12 -1.99 7.53
C ARG A 88 -19.45 -2.90 6.51
N GLN A 89 -19.58 -4.21 6.67
CA GLN A 89 -19.11 -5.18 5.65
C GLN A 89 -19.77 -4.96 4.28
N LYS A 90 -21.03 -4.53 4.25
CA LYS A 90 -21.75 -4.12 3.06
C LYS A 90 -22.26 -2.71 3.27
N THR A 91 -21.68 -1.75 2.55
CA THR A 91 -22.03 -0.33 2.67
C THR A 91 -23.25 0.01 1.82
N GLY A 92 -23.74 1.24 1.94
CA GLY A 92 -24.80 1.77 1.09
C GLY A 92 -26.21 1.54 1.64
N GLU A 93 -27.13 2.38 1.18
CA GLU A 93 -28.51 2.47 1.68
C GLU A 93 -29.25 1.12 1.71
N ALA A 94 -29.03 0.27 0.69
CA ALA A 94 -29.70 -1.02 0.57
C ALA A 94 -29.39 -1.97 1.74
N ASN A 95 -28.30 -1.74 2.47
CA ASN A 95 -27.86 -2.54 3.61
C ASN A 95 -28.09 -1.82 4.95
N SER A 96 -28.87 -0.73 4.97
CA SER A 96 -29.07 0.09 6.16
C SER A 96 -29.94 -0.60 7.21
N HIS A 97 -29.42 -0.64 8.45
CA HIS A 97 -30.19 -0.98 9.65
C HIS A 97 -30.80 0.26 10.33
N VAL A 98 -30.37 1.46 9.97
CA VAL A 98 -30.90 2.73 10.49
C VAL A 98 -32.22 3.07 9.80
N LYS A 99 -32.31 2.84 8.48
CA LYS A 99 -33.47 3.17 7.65
C LYS A 99 -34.78 2.56 8.16
N PRO A 100 -34.87 1.26 8.51
CA PRO A 100 -36.12 0.69 9.02
C PRO A 100 -36.57 1.34 10.32
N THR A 101 -35.64 1.62 11.24
CA THR A 101 -35.92 2.27 12.53
C THR A 101 -36.42 3.70 12.35
N ALA A 102 -35.73 4.49 11.51
CA ALA A 102 -36.13 5.87 11.23
C ALA A 102 -37.55 5.95 10.63
N ILE A 103 -37.87 5.08 9.66
CA ILE A 103 -39.20 5.03 9.04
C ILE A 103 -40.26 4.61 10.06
N LEU A 104 -39.98 3.60 10.90
CA LEU A 104 -40.90 3.13 11.94
C LEU A 104 -41.23 4.24 12.96
N GLU A 105 -40.26 5.08 13.29
CA GLU A 105 -40.42 6.25 14.17
C GLU A 105 -41.05 7.46 13.47
N GLY A 106 -41.40 7.35 12.18
CA GLY A 106 -42.03 8.41 11.40
C GLY A 106 -41.06 9.54 11.01
N HIS A 107 -39.76 9.23 10.94
CA HIS A 107 -38.72 10.17 10.53
C HIS A 107 -38.42 10.04 9.03
N GLU A 108 -38.04 11.14 8.40
CA GLU A 108 -37.45 11.10 7.06
C GLU A 108 -36.06 10.48 7.17
N TYR A 109 -35.67 9.69 6.18
CA TYR A 109 -34.37 9.04 6.16
C TYR A 109 -33.65 9.36 4.85
N GLN A 110 -32.34 9.60 4.93
CA GLN A 110 -31.50 9.72 3.76
C GLN A 110 -30.10 9.15 4.02
N TYR A 111 -29.62 8.33 3.10
CA TYR A 111 -28.21 7.93 3.04
C TYR A 111 -27.43 9.02 2.31
N ILE A 112 -26.36 9.51 2.94
CA ILE A 112 -25.61 10.66 2.43
C ILE A 112 -24.11 10.41 2.43
N THR A 113 -23.40 11.12 1.58
CA THR A 113 -21.93 11.16 1.55
C THR A 113 -21.41 12.42 2.22
N LEU A 114 -20.11 12.42 2.55
CA LEU A 114 -19.48 13.57 3.19
C LEU A 114 -19.63 14.85 2.35
N GLY A 115 -19.45 14.75 1.03
CA GLY A 115 -19.59 15.88 0.12
C GLY A 115 -21.02 16.42 0.04
N MET A 116 -22.06 15.60 0.21
CA MET A 116 -23.45 16.10 0.16
C MET A 116 -23.78 17.08 1.29
N LEU A 117 -23.15 16.90 2.45
CA LEU A 117 -23.43 17.66 3.65
C LEU A 117 -22.38 18.73 3.95
N SER A 118 -21.14 18.54 3.49
CA SER A 118 -20.00 19.41 3.79
C SER A 118 -20.07 20.76 3.07
N ASP A 119 -19.51 21.78 3.71
CA ASP A 119 -19.32 23.14 3.16
C ASP A 119 -18.01 23.34 2.37
N GLY A 120 -17.24 22.26 2.17
CA GLY A 120 -15.94 22.30 1.50
C GLY A 120 -15.28 20.93 1.35
N TYR A 121 -14.08 20.91 0.79
CA TYR A 121 -13.24 19.71 0.75
C TYR A 121 -12.34 19.65 1.99
N PRO A 122 -12.39 18.58 2.80
CA PRO A 122 -11.49 18.37 3.92
C PRO A 122 -10.13 17.83 3.43
N THR A 123 -9.14 17.88 4.31
CA THR A 123 -7.91 17.10 4.16
C THR A 123 -8.05 15.80 4.93
N ILE A 124 -7.90 14.66 4.25
CA ILE A 124 -7.97 13.33 4.87
C ILE A 124 -6.65 12.59 4.62
N ARG A 125 -6.02 12.13 5.69
CA ARG A 125 -4.75 11.37 5.60
C ARG A 125 -4.97 10.11 4.75
N GLY A 126 -4.18 9.97 3.68
CA GLY A 126 -4.34 8.88 2.72
C GLY A 126 -4.94 9.28 1.39
N TRP A 127 -5.58 10.45 1.31
CA TRP A 127 -6.20 10.96 0.10
C TRP A 127 -5.36 12.07 -0.51
N GLN A 128 -5.14 12.00 -1.82
CA GLN A 128 -4.70 13.15 -2.59
C GLN A 128 -5.90 14.07 -2.86
N ALA A 129 -5.68 15.39 -2.94
CA ALA A 129 -6.77 16.35 -3.11
C ALA A 129 -7.65 16.03 -4.33
N GLN A 130 -7.05 15.79 -5.50
CA GLN A 130 -7.79 15.46 -6.71
C GLN A 130 -8.49 14.10 -6.65
N GLU A 131 -7.88 13.12 -5.97
CA GLU A 131 -8.48 11.79 -5.76
C GLU A 131 -9.73 11.91 -4.89
N LEU A 132 -9.67 12.70 -3.82
CA LEU A 132 -10.80 12.92 -2.92
C LEU A 132 -11.95 13.63 -3.64
N GLN A 133 -11.64 14.68 -4.41
CA GLN A 133 -12.64 15.43 -5.17
C GLN A 133 -13.38 14.57 -6.20
N ASN A 134 -12.67 13.62 -6.83
CA ASN A 134 -13.23 12.73 -7.83
C ASN A 134 -13.84 11.45 -7.23
N SER A 135 -13.83 11.29 -5.91
CA SER A 135 -14.32 10.09 -5.23
C SER A 135 -15.85 10.05 -5.18
N GLU A 136 -16.40 8.86 -4.92
CA GLU A 136 -17.84 8.68 -4.69
C GLU A 136 -18.36 9.54 -3.52
N HIS A 137 -17.50 9.88 -2.55
CA HIS A 137 -17.89 10.70 -1.40
C HIS A 137 -18.16 12.17 -1.77
N PHE A 138 -17.71 12.62 -2.93
CA PHE A 138 -17.89 13.99 -3.42
C PHE A 138 -18.50 14.06 -4.82
N SER A 139 -18.70 12.93 -5.48
CA SER A 139 -19.33 12.84 -6.81
C SER A 139 -20.71 13.52 -6.80
N GLY A 140 -20.87 14.53 -7.65
CA GLY A 140 -22.13 15.28 -7.77
C GLY A 140 -22.41 16.26 -6.62
N SER A 141 -21.47 16.47 -5.69
CA SER A 141 -21.62 17.46 -4.63
C SER A 141 -21.48 18.88 -5.15
N THR A 142 -22.33 19.78 -4.63
CA THR A 142 -22.22 21.23 -4.82
C THR A 142 -21.44 21.92 -3.70
N LEU A 143 -21.09 21.20 -2.63
CA LEU A 143 -20.53 21.72 -1.37
C LEU A 143 -21.36 22.84 -0.72
N GLN A 144 -22.66 22.88 -1.02
CA GLN A 144 -23.59 23.86 -0.45
C GLN A 144 -24.43 23.29 0.69
N GLY A 145 -24.26 22.00 1.01
CA GLY A 145 -25.08 21.28 1.97
C GLY A 145 -26.37 20.68 1.41
N LEU A 146 -27.15 20.08 2.29
CA LEU A 146 -28.38 19.36 1.99
C LEU A 146 -29.61 20.28 2.10
N SER A 147 -30.35 20.44 0.99
CA SER A 147 -31.59 21.22 0.95
C SER A 147 -32.82 20.36 1.23
N THR A 148 -33.74 20.83 2.06
CA THR A 148 -35.05 20.19 2.28
C THR A 148 -36.19 21.20 2.36
N HIS A 149 -37.34 20.80 1.82
CA HIS A 149 -38.61 21.52 1.94
C HIS A 149 -39.48 20.97 3.07
N GLN A 150 -39.09 19.82 3.64
CA GLN A 150 -39.90 19.08 4.59
C GLN A 150 -39.64 19.54 6.02
N LEU A 151 -40.40 20.54 6.45
CA LEU A 151 -40.36 21.07 7.82
C LEU A 151 -41.31 20.29 8.74
N LYS A 152 -41.26 20.62 10.03
CA LYS A 152 -42.02 20.03 11.15
C LYS A 152 -41.82 18.52 11.31
N ARG A 153 -40.59 18.06 11.05
CA ARG A 153 -40.20 16.66 11.18
C ARG A 153 -38.71 16.53 11.43
N ARG A 154 -38.30 15.29 11.74
CA ARG A 154 -36.91 14.88 11.86
C ARG A 154 -36.44 14.22 10.57
N HIS A 155 -35.21 14.56 10.18
CA HIS A 155 -34.43 13.92 9.12
C HIS A 155 -33.29 13.14 9.76
N VAL A 156 -33.28 11.82 9.62
CA VAL A 156 -32.16 10.96 9.99
C VAL A 156 -31.23 10.84 8.79
N LEU A 157 -30.03 11.39 8.93
CA LEU A 157 -29.01 11.40 7.89
C LEU A 157 -27.93 10.37 8.24
N GLU A 158 -27.93 9.25 7.52
CA GLU A 158 -26.94 8.19 7.66
C GLU A 158 -25.74 8.50 6.78
N MET A 159 -24.58 8.76 7.40
CA MET A 159 -23.35 9.12 6.72
C MET A 159 -22.57 7.89 6.29
N GLN A 160 -22.26 7.81 4.99
CA GLN A 160 -21.30 6.85 4.46
C GLN A 160 -19.92 7.06 5.10
N VAL A 161 -19.33 5.98 5.62
CA VAL A 161 -17.98 6.04 6.16
C VAL A 161 -16.96 6.20 5.03
N ILE A 162 -16.04 7.16 5.18
CA ILE A 162 -14.86 7.32 4.32
C ILE A 162 -13.63 6.83 5.09
N GLN A 163 -12.85 5.94 4.48
CA GLN A 163 -11.63 5.42 5.10
C GLN A 163 -10.42 6.31 4.81
N GLY A 164 -9.62 6.57 5.85
CA GLY A 164 -8.26 7.09 5.71
C GLY A 164 -7.22 5.98 5.47
N CYS A 165 -5.94 6.37 5.42
CA CYS A 165 -4.84 5.40 5.36
C CYS A 165 -4.71 4.53 6.61
N ALA A 166 -3.92 3.47 6.50
CA ALA A 166 -3.61 2.56 7.62
C ALA A 166 -2.48 3.02 8.54
N CYS A 167 -2.15 4.31 8.56
CA CYS A 167 -1.18 4.82 9.53
C CYS A 167 -1.75 4.76 10.94
N ASP A 168 -0.94 4.34 11.90
CA ASP A 168 -1.22 4.39 13.34
C ASP A 168 -2.51 3.64 13.78
N ARG A 169 -3.06 2.79 12.90
CA ARG A 169 -4.14 1.85 13.18
C ARG A 169 -3.82 0.46 12.68
N ASP A 170 -4.46 -0.54 13.25
CA ASP A 170 -4.40 -1.91 12.75
C ASP A 170 -4.93 -2.03 11.31
N ILE A 171 -4.38 -2.97 10.55
CA ILE A 171 -4.98 -3.36 9.26
C ILE A 171 -6.19 -4.25 9.54
N THR A 172 -7.16 -4.19 8.65
CA THR A 172 -8.41 -4.96 8.75
C THR A 172 -8.34 -6.25 7.95
N LEU A 173 -9.23 -7.19 8.26
CA LEU A 173 -9.38 -8.42 7.48
C LEU A 173 -9.75 -8.14 6.02
N ALA A 174 -10.60 -7.13 5.78
CA ALA A 174 -11.02 -6.73 4.43
C ALA A 174 -9.83 -6.21 3.61
N GLU A 175 -9.00 -5.34 4.20
CA GLU A 175 -7.77 -4.86 3.56
C GLU A 175 -6.81 -6.02 3.25
N LEU A 176 -6.60 -6.93 4.21
CA LEU A 176 -5.71 -8.08 3.99
C LEU A 176 -6.26 -9.02 2.90
N GLN A 177 -7.58 -9.23 2.85
CA GLN A 177 -8.26 -10.02 1.83
C GLN A 177 -8.16 -9.38 0.44
N GLU A 178 -8.19 -8.05 0.35
CA GLU A 178 -8.02 -7.34 -0.92
C GLU A 178 -6.56 -7.38 -1.41
N ILE A 179 -5.59 -7.36 -0.49
CA ILE A 179 -4.17 -7.56 -0.82
C ILE A 179 -3.92 -9.00 -1.29
N LEU A 180 -4.64 -9.97 -0.72
CA LEU A 180 -4.48 -11.40 -0.96
C LEU A 180 -5.81 -12.06 -1.40
N PRO A 181 -6.36 -11.72 -2.57
CA PRO A 181 -7.70 -12.15 -2.98
C PRO A 181 -7.86 -13.66 -3.11
N ASN A 182 -6.76 -14.39 -3.33
CA ASN A 182 -6.76 -15.84 -3.50
C ASN A 182 -6.38 -16.61 -2.22
N ALA A 183 -6.07 -15.92 -1.13
CA ALA A 183 -5.76 -16.58 0.14
C ALA A 183 -7.06 -17.03 0.82
N PRO A 184 -7.12 -18.25 1.39
CA PRO A 184 -8.29 -18.71 2.13
C PRO A 184 -8.57 -17.79 3.33
N GLN A 185 -9.83 -17.42 3.53
CA GLN A 185 -10.24 -16.49 4.61
C GLN A 185 -9.71 -16.91 5.99
N ILE A 186 -9.73 -18.22 6.30
CA ILE A 186 -9.19 -18.74 7.57
C ILE A 186 -7.71 -18.46 7.76
N ARG A 187 -6.91 -18.46 6.68
CA ARG A 187 -5.48 -18.10 6.74
C ARG A 187 -5.31 -16.63 7.04
N LEU A 188 -6.14 -15.77 6.45
CA LEU A 188 -6.09 -14.34 6.72
C LEU A 188 -6.46 -14.03 8.16
N GLN A 189 -7.56 -14.61 8.65
CA GLN A 189 -8.02 -14.49 10.03
C GLN A 189 -6.95 -14.94 11.04
N ASN A 190 -6.36 -16.12 10.81
CA ASN A 190 -5.35 -16.67 11.73
C ASN A 190 -4.07 -15.82 11.82
N ASN A 191 -3.71 -15.09 10.75
CA ASN A 191 -2.48 -14.28 10.74
C ASN A 191 -2.74 -12.80 11.07
N LEU A 192 -3.97 -12.29 10.96
CA LEU A 192 -4.28 -10.86 11.08
C LEU A 192 -3.84 -10.30 12.43
N GLU A 193 -4.21 -10.97 13.52
CA GLU A 193 -3.84 -10.53 14.88
C GLU A 193 -2.32 -10.49 15.04
N ALA A 194 -1.62 -11.54 14.60
CA ALA A 194 -0.16 -11.59 14.68
C ALA A 194 0.53 -10.53 13.80
N PHE A 195 -0.05 -10.16 12.66
CA PHE A 195 0.45 -9.03 11.85
C PHE A 195 0.31 -7.71 12.59
N ASN A 196 -0.87 -7.42 13.14
CA ASN A 196 -1.13 -6.18 13.87
C ASN A 196 -0.27 -6.07 15.13
N GLN A 197 -0.18 -7.14 15.93
CA GLN A 197 0.73 -7.21 17.07
C GLN A 197 2.20 -7.02 16.65
N GLY A 198 2.63 -7.59 15.52
CA GLY A 198 3.97 -7.40 14.99
C GLY A 198 4.24 -5.97 14.52
N PHE A 199 3.31 -5.33 13.82
CA PHE A 199 3.45 -3.92 13.42
C PHE A 199 3.64 -3.02 14.64
N ASN A 200 2.84 -3.25 15.69
CA ASN A 200 2.91 -2.50 16.94
C ASN A 200 4.22 -2.78 17.69
N ARG A 201 4.60 -4.06 17.86
CA ARG A 201 5.82 -4.48 18.58
C ARG A 201 7.10 -3.93 17.96
N PHE A 202 7.15 -3.81 16.63
CA PHE A 202 8.35 -3.36 15.92
C PHE A 202 8.27 -1.90 15.42
N GLY A 203 7.26 -1.13 15.84
CA GLY A 203 7.14 0.28 15.50
C GLY A 203 6.91 0.57 14.01
N ILE A 204 6.35 -0.38 13.25
CA ILE A 204 5.95 -0.14 11.85
C ILE A 204 4.54 0.46 11.86
N THR A 205 4.45 1.75 12.20
CA THR A 205 3.15 2.42 12.36
C THR A 205 2.60 3.00 11.06
N THR A 206 3.47 3.39 10.11
CA THR A 206 3.05 4.00 8.84
C THR A 206 2.45 2.97 7.87
N CYS A 207 1.42 3.36 7.13
CA CYS A 207 0.82 2.50 6.11
C CYS A 207 1.82 2.10 5.00
N ARG A 208 2.80 2.96 4.71
CA ARG A 208 3.86 2.67 3.73
C ARG A 208 4.83 1.61 4.24
N GLY A 209 5.25 1.71 5.50
CA GLY A 209 6.07 0.69 6.15
C GLY A 209 5.35 -0.67 6.19
N LYS A 210 4.05 -0.68 6.53
CA LYS A 210 3.20 -1.88 6.48
C LYS A 210 3.17 -2.48 5.08
N ALA A 211 2.98 -1.65 4.05
CA ALA A 211 2.97 -2.11 2.65
C ALA A 211 4.30 -2.75 2.23
N HIS A 212 5.44 -2.14 2.58
CA HIS A 212 6.78 -2.69 2.31
C HIS A 212 6.98 -4.05 2.99
N PHE A 213 6.60 -4.18 4.25
CA PHE A 213 6.70 -5.43 4.99
C PHE A 213 5.82 -6.53 4.36
N LEU A 214 4.52 -6.24 4.18
CA LEU A 214 3.57 -7.19 3.60
C LEU A 214 4.02 -7.66 2.21
N ALA A 215 4.55 -6.77 1.37
CA ALA A 215 5.02 -7.13 0.03
C ALA A 215 6.12 -8.20 0.06
N GLN A 216 7.08 -8.09 0.98
CA GLN A 216 8.15 -9.08 1.11
C GLN A 216 7.60 -10.40 1.66
N VAL A 217 6.80 -10.35 2.73
CA VAL A 217 6.23 -11.54 3.37
C VAL A 217 5.29 -12.31 2.44
N CYS A 218 4.44 -11.60 1.69
CA CYS A 218 3.52 -12.22 0.74
C CYS A 218 4.29 -12.94 -0.38
N HIS A 219 5.39 -12.37 -0.86
CA HIS A 219 6.22 -13.06 -1.85
C HIS A 219 6.86 -14.33 -1.29
N GLU A 220 7.52 -14.26 -0.12
CA GLU A 220 8.26 -15.40 0.45
C GLU A 220 7.35 -16.57 0.83
N SER A 221 6.10 -16.29 1.20
CA SER A 221 5.12 -17.30 1.61
C SER A 221 4.16 -17.75 0.50
N GLY A 222 4.30 -17.22 -0.72
CA GLY A 222 3.37 -17.48 -1.82
C GLY A 222 1.94 -17.00 -1.50
N GLY A 223 1.80 -15.79 -0.96
CA GLY A 223 0.53 -15.22 -0.54
C GLY A 223 -0.04 -15.88 0.72
N LEU A 224 0.83 -16.18 1.70
CA LEU A 224 0.52 -16.88 2.96
C LEU A 224 0.10 -18.35 2.79
N GLN A 225 0.32 -18.95 1.62
CA GLN A 225 -0.01 -20.34 1.35
C GLN A 225 0.97 -21.32 2.00
N TYR A 226 2.23 -20.90 2.13
CA TYR A 226 3.32 -21.76 2.60
C TYR A 226 3.99 -21.17 3.83
N THR A 227 3.98 -21.94 4.92
CA THR A 227 4.82 -21.71 6.10
C THR A 227 5.95 -22.73 6.21
N LYS A 228 6.07 -23.64 5.25
CA LYS A 228 7.08 -24.71 5.18
C LYS A 228 7.64 -24.81 3.76
N GLU A 229 8.94 -24.92 3.63
CA GLU A 229 9.61 -25.13 2.35
C GLU A 229 9.18 -26.46 1.71
N ILE A 230 8.79 -26.41 0.44
CA ILE A 230 8.40 -27.61 -0.31
C ILE A 230 9.64 -28.49 -0.55
N GLY A 231 9.61 -29.70 0.01
CA GLY A 231 10.70 -30.69 -0.13
C GLY A 231 11.93 -30.38 0.71
N GLY A 232 11.80 -29.55 1.76
CA GLY A 232 12.87 -29.19 2.68
C GLY A 232 13.57 -30.38 3.33
N GLU A 233 12.85 -31.48 3.57
CA GLU A 233 13.39 -32.71 4.17
C GLU A 233 14.42 -33.42 3.28
N ARG A 234 14.45 -33.10 1.97
CA ARG A 234 15.40 -33.66 1.00
C ARG A 234 16.64 -32.79 0.80
N LYS A 235 16.73 -31.66 1.51
CA LYS A 235 17.85 -30.73 1.39
C LYS A 235 19.02 -31.16 2.27
N ASN A 236 20.22 -30.80 1.87
CA ASN A 236 21.45 -31.06 2.65
C ASN A 236 21.51 -30.33 4.00
N TYR A 237 20.68 -29.30 4.19
CA TYR A 237 20.55 -28.54 5.44
C TYR A 237 19.35 -28.98 6.30
N ASN A 238 18.71 -30.11 6.01
CA ASN A 238 17.72 -30.72 6.91
C ASN A 238 18.35 -30.94 8.32
N PRO A 239 17.70 -30.56 9.44
CA PRO A 239 16.31 -30.15 9.61
C PRO A 239 15.99 -28.64 9.49
N TRP A 240 16.96 -27.85 9.05
CA TRP A 240 16.94 -26.38 9.02
C TRP A 240 16.41 -25.78 7.71
N TYR A 241 15.47 -26.46 7.07
CA TYR A 241 14.78 -25.95 5.88
C TYR A 241 13.77 -24.85 6.22
N GLY A 242 13.35 -24.09 5.19
CA GLY A 242 12.51 -22.91 5.34
C GLY A 242 11.25 -23.12 6.19
N ARG A 243 11.06 -22.32 7.25
CA ARG A 243 9.77 -22.20 7.98
C ARG A 243 9.35 -20.76 8.23
N GLY A 244 8.06 -20.57 8.51
CA GLY A 244 7.46 -19.26 8.71
C GLY A 244 7.25 -18.50 7.41
N LEU A 245 6.65 -17.31 7.51
CA LEU A 245 6.24 -16.55 6.33
C LEU A 245 7.41 -15.91 5.57
N ILE A 246 8.59 -15.78 6.20
CA ILE A 246 9.83 -15.30 5.55
C ILE A 246 10.81 -16.44 5.23
N GLN A 247 10.42 -17.70 5.47
CA GLN A 247 11.23 -18.89 5.19
C GLN A 247 12.61 -18.88 5.90
N LEU A 248 12.62 -18.77 7.24
CA LEU A 248 13.86 -18.92 8.03
C LEU A 248 14.54 -20.24 7.73
N THR A 249 15.83 -20.20 7.44
CA THR A 249 16.64 -21.33 6.96
C THR A 249 18.01 -21.30 7.64
N PHE A 250 18.63 -22.48 7.80
CA PHE A 250 19.90 -22.73 8.49
C PHE A 250 19.85 -22.59 10.01
N GLU A 251 20.58 -23.46 10.70
CA GLU A 251 20.64 -23.56 12.18
C GLU A 251 20.92 -22.23 12.87
N GLY A 252 21.89 -21.47 12.38
CA GLY A 252 22.26 -20.18 12.97
C GLY A 252 21.08 -19.20 13.02
N THR A 253 20.30 -19.11 11.93
CA THR A 253 19.15 -18.20 11.86
C THR A 253 18.03 -18.64 12.82
N TYR A 254 17.82 -19.95 12.99
CA TYR A 254 16.86 -20.46 13.97
C TYR A 254 17.31 -20.15 15.39
N THR A 255 18.60 -20.35 15.67
CA THR A 255 19.19 -20.10 16.99
C THR A 255 19.06 -18.63 17.37
N GLU A 256 19.46 -17.71 16.48
CA GLU A 256 19.34 -16.27 16.75
C GLU A 256 17.88 -15.80 16.91
N TYR A 257 16.93 -16.43 16.19
CA TYR A 257 15.51 -16.15 16.40
C TYR A 257 15.05 -16.65 17.78
N GLY A 258 15.43 -17.87 18.16
CA GLY A 258 15.13 -18.46 19.47
C GLY A 258 15.67 -17.60 20.61
N ASP A 259 16.92 -17.16 20.50
CA ASP A 259 17.55 -16.25 21.46
C ASP A 259 16.81 -14.91 21.56
N TYR A 260 16.31 -14.37 20.44
CA TYR A 260 15.54 -13.13 20.43
C TYR A 260 14.18 -13.25 21.12
N ILE A 261 13.50 -14.38 20.98
CA ILE A 261 12.19 -14.61 21.61
C ILE A 261 12.27 -15.27 22.99
N ASP A 262 13.48 -15.63 23.43
CA ASP A 262 13.74 -16.39 24.65
C ASP A 262 12.94 -17.72 24.71
N GLU A 263 12.95 -18.45 23.58
CA GLU A 263 12.23 -19.71 23.44
C GLU A 263 13.00 -20.70 22.55
N ASP A 264 12.97 -21.98 22.94
CA ASP A 264 13.55 -23.04 22.14
C ASP A 264 12.74 -23.30 20.86
N VAL A 265 13.39 -23.04 19.73
CA VAL A 265 12.91 -23.31 18.37
C VAL A 265 13.87 -24.22 17.58
N THR A 266 14.78 -24.92 18.26
CA THR A 266 15.90 -25.64 17.64
C THR A 266 15.96 -27.11 18.01
N SER A 267 15.77 -27.45 19.29
CA SER A 267 16.21 -28.75 19.85
C SER A 267 15.44 -29.98 19.34
N SER A 268 14.21 -29.80 18.89
CA SER A 268 13.33 -30.89 18.44
C SER A 268 12.55 -30.52 17.18
N ALA A 269 11.90 -31.51 16.54
CA ALA A 269 11.03 -31.24 15.39
C ALA A 269 9.84 -30.37 15.80
N GLU A 270 9.24 -30.65 16.96
CA GLU A 270 8.15 -29.87 17.55
C GLU A 270 8.57 -28.41 17.79
N ASN A 271 9.77 -28.18 18.35
CA ASN A 271 10.29 -26.84 18.60
C ASN A 271 10.54 -26.05 17.30
N ARG A 272 11.11 -26.69 16.27
CA ARG A 272 11.27 -26.04 14.95
C ARG A 272 9.92 -25.77 14.28
N ASP A 273 8.95 -26.66 14.46
CA ASP A 273 7.64 -26.58 13.83
C ASP A 273 6.71 -25.52 14.46
N LYS A 274 7.08 -24.94 15.61
CA LYS A 274 6.46 -23.71 16.13
C LYS A 274 6.40 -22.60 15.08
N LEU A 275 7.41 -22.49 14.20
CA LEU A 275 7.46 -21.50 13.12
C LEU A 275 6.42 -21.75 12.00
N LEU A 276 5.70 -22.88 12.00
CA LEU A 276 4.70 -23.19 10.99
C LEU A 276 3.35 -22.49 11.23
N SER A 277 3.13 -21.94 12.42
CA SER A 277 1.89 -21.27 12.83
C SER A 277 2.13 -19.96 13.57
N PRO A 278 1.13 -19.05 13.59
CA PRO A 278 1.16 -17.90 14.47
C PRO A 278 1.27 -18.32 15.96
N PRO A 279 1.96 -17.52 16.80
CA PRO A 279 2.57 -16.24 16.46
C PRO A 279 3.91 -16.37 15.71
N HIS A 280 4.66 -17.47 15.85
CA HIS A 280 6.04 -17.54 15.37
C HIS A 280 6.19 -17.50 13.84
N SER A 281 5.22 -17.98 13.07
CA SER A 281 5.27 -17.88 11.60
C SER A 281 5.31 -16.43 11.11
N VAL A 282 4.69 -15.51 11.86
CA VAL A 282 4.62 -14.07 11.57
C VAL A 282 5.71 -13.31 12.33
N LEU A 283 5.90 -13.59 13.61
CA LEU A 283 6.87 -12.91 14.46
C LEU A 283 8.30 -13.09 13.96
N SER A 284 8.65 -14.29 13.48
CA SER A 284 9.94 -14.54 12.83
C SER A 284 10.16 -13.68 11.59
N ALA A 285 9.11 -13.36 10.83
CA ALA A 285 9.19 -12.48 9.68
C ALA A 285 9.52 -11.03 10.10
N PHE A 286 8.87 -10.52 11.15
CA PHE A 286 9.18 -9.19 11.70
C PHE A 286 10.58 -9.10 12.27
N TRP A 287 11.00 -10.10 13.06
CA TRP A 287 12.37 -10.17 13.58
C TRP A 287 13.39 -10.18 12.44
N PHE A 288 13.18 -11.04 11.44
CA PHE A 288 14.11 -11.14 10.32
C PHE A 288 14.20 -9.82 9.56
N TYR A 289 13.05 -9.19 9.30
CA TYR A 289 12.95 -7.95 8.54
C TYR A 289 13.61 -6.77 9.28
N ASN A 290 13.25 -6.53 10.55
CA ASN A 290 13.69 -5.35 11.28
C ASN A 290 15.01 -5.52 12.02
N ILE A 291 15.27 -6.70 12.59
CA ILE A 291 16.43 -6.91 13.45
C ILE A 291 17.55 -7.56 12.65
N TYR A 292 17.30 -8.73 12.07
CA TYR A 292 18.35 -9.50 11.40
C TYR A 292 18.84 -8.84 10.09
N LYS A 293 17.92 -8.27 9.30
CA LYS A 293 18.24 -7.58 8.04
C LYS A 293 18.31 -6.06 8.14
N ASN A 294 17.87 -5.48 9.26
CA ASN A 294 17.86 -4.03 9.48
C ASN A 294 17.22 -3.23 8.32
N VAL A 295 16.04 -3.67 7.89
CA VAL A 295 15.36 -3.10 6.70
C VAL A 295 14.59 -1.83 7.03
N PHE A 296 14.28 -1.58 8.31
CA PHE A 296 13.42 -0.48 8.77
C PHE A 296 13.75 0.87 8.13
N GLY A 297 15.04 1.28 8.15
CA GLY A 297 15.47 2.54 7.56
C GLY A 297 15.30 2.61 6.04
N SER A 298 15.56 1.50 5.33
CA SER A 298 15.38 1.45 3.86
C SER A 298 13.90 1.54 3.49
N ALA A 299 13.02 0.86 4.23
CA ALA A 299 11.59 0.92 4.02
C ALA A 299 11.00 2.30 4.37
N GLY A 300 11.51 2.95 5.42
CA GLY A 300 11.13 4.31 5.79
C GLY A 300 11.47 5.37 4.73
N ASN A 301 12.57 5.14 4.00
CA ASN A 301 12.97 5.96 2.84
C ASN A 301 12.29 5.53 1.53
N ASP A 302 11.30 4.63 1.61
CA ASP A 302 10.59 4.07 0.46
C ASP A 302 11.51 3.34 -0.55
N ASP A 303 12.68 2.87 -0.13
CA ASP A 303 13.70 2.25 -0.99
C ASP A 303 13.42 0.76 -1.20
N PHE A 304 12.40 0.46 -2.00
CA PHE A 304 11.97 -0.91 -2.32
C PHE A 304 13.10 -1.78 -2.90
N ASN A 305 13.97 -1.17 -3.71
CA ASN A 305 15.09 -1.85 -4.35
C ASN A 305 16.07 -2.35 -3.28
N LYS A 306 16.41 -1.50 -2.30
CA LYS A 306 17.25 -1.89 -1.19
C LYS A 306 16.59 -2.92 -0.27
N VAL A 307 15.31 -2.72 0.05
CA VAL A 307 14.51 -3.67 0.84
C VAL A 307 14.58 -5.08 0.23
N THR A 308 14.29 -5.19 -1.08
CA THR A 308 14.31 -6.48 -1.78
C THR A 308 15.72 -7.10 -1.81
N ALA A 309 16.75 -6.28 -2.06
CA ALA A 309 18.13 -6.74 -2.09
C ALA A 309 18.62 -7.26 -0.73
N LEU A 310 18.19 -6.66 0.39
CA LEU A 310 18.53 -7.10 1.74
C LEU A 310 17.86 -8.43 2.11
N ILE A 311 16.57 -8.57 1.79
CA ILE A 311 15.78 -9.77 2.09
C ILE A 311 16.28 -10.96 1.26
N ASN A 312 16.37 -10.80 -0.07
CA ASN A 312 16.70 -11.91 -0.97
C ASN A 312 18.21 -12.13 -1.18
N GLY A 313 19.02 -11.10 -0.89
CA GLY A 313 20.42 -11.04 -1.28
C GLY A 313 20.63 -10.70 -2.76
N GLY A 314 19.59 -10.24 -3.45
CA GLY A 314 19.53 -9.98 -4.89
C GLY A 314 18.09 -9.62 -5.30
N PHE A 315 17.71 -9.86 -6.54
CA PHE A 315 16.41 -9.43 -7.07
C PHE A 315 15.50 -10.59 -7.51
N ASN A 316 15.63 -11.77 -6.88
CA ASN A 316 14.68 -12.85 -7.18
C ASN A 316 13.29 -12.49 -6.68
N GLY A 317 12.30 -12.66 -7.57
CA GLY A 317 10.92 -12.30 -7.31
C GLY A 317 10.62 -10.82 -7.29
N TYR A 318 11.53 -9.95 -7.76
CA TYR A 318 11.38 -8.50 -7.69
C TYR A 318 10.04 -7.98 -8.24
N ASN A 319 9.62 -8.40 -9.43
CA ASN A 319 8.37 -7.96 -10.05
C ASN A 319 7.13 -8.39 -9.23
N ASP A 320 7.18 -9.57 -8.63
CA ASP A 320 6.08 -10.09 -7.82
C ASP A 320 5.96 -9.33 -6.50
N ARG A 321 7.09 -9.09 -5.82
CA ARG A 321 7.16 -8.20 -4.65
C ARG A 321 6.66 -6.80 -4.98
N LEU A 322 7.02 -6.25 -6.15
CA LEU A 322 6.57 -4.93 -6.59
C LEU A 322 5.05 -4.89 -6.81
N ASN A 323 4.48 -5.96 -7.36
CA ASN A 323 3.03 -6.07 -7.53
C ASN A 323 2.32 -6.11 -6.17
N TYR A 324 2.80 -6.92 -5.21
CA TYR A 324 2.25 -6.90 -3.85
C TYR A 324 2.37 -5.51 -3.19
N LEU A 325 3.51 -4.85 -3.34
CA LEU A 325 3.71 -3.51 -2.79
C LEU A 325 2.72 -2.50 -3.37
N LYS A 326 2.55 -2.48 -4.70
CA LYS A 326 1.57 -1.59 -5.36
C LYS A 326 0.15 -1.85 -4.90
N THR A 327 -0.24 -3.12 -4.78
CA THR A 327 -1.56 -3.50 -4.27
C THR A 327 -1.72 -3.02 -2.83
N ALA A 328 -0.75 -3.29 -1.95
CA ALA A 328 -0.80 -2.84 -0.55
C ALA A 328 -0.80 -1.30 -0.43
N ILE A 329 -0.07 -0.58 -1.28
CA ILE A 329 -0.10 0.90 -1.31
C ILE A 329 -1.50 1.41 -1.63
N ARG A 330 -2.17 0.81 -2.62
CA ARG A 330 -3.54 1.18 -3.00
C ARG A 330 -4.51 0.87 -1.87
N VAL A 331 -4.52 -0.36 -1.37
CA VAL A 331 -5.47 -0.83 -0.35
C VAL A 331 -5.29 -0.06 0.97
N LEU A 332 -4.06 0.14 1.41
CA LEU A 332 -3.77 0.86 2.67
C LEU A 332 -3.73 2.39 2.51
N ARG A 333 -4.09 2.91 1.33
CA ARG A 333 -4.02 4.34 0.94
C ARG A 333 -2.68 4.99 1.29
N ALA A 334 -1.59 4.27 1.02
CA ALA A 334 -0.22 4.69 1.33
C ALA A 334 0.44 5.56 0.25
N GLY A 335 -0.32 6.05 -0.73
CA GLY A 335 0.18 6.92 -1.80
C GLY A 335 0.71 8.26 -1.28
N HIS A 336 0.11 8.78 -0.21
CA HIS A 336 0.53 10.05 0.41
C HIS A 336 1.92 10.03 1.07
N LEU A 337 2.52 8.85 1.27
CA LEU A 337 3.89 8.68 1.79
C LEU A 337 4.87 8.22 0.71
N ASN A 338 4.51 8.40 -0.56
CA ASN A 338 5.37 8.05 -1.68
C ASN A 338 6.62 8.95 -1.71
N GLN A 339 7.80 8.35 -1.84
CA GLN A 339 9.05 9.09 -2.02
C GLN A 339 9.81 8.66 -3.28
N LEU A 340 9.81 7.35 -3.61
CA LEU A 340 10.64 6.81 -4.70
C LEU A 340 9.86 6.02 -5.76
N LEU A 341 8.57 5.73 -5.57
CA LEU A 341 7.76 5.09 -6.61
C LEU A 341 7.29 6.15 -7.62
N GLU A 342 7.82 6.10 -8.83
CA GLU A 342 7.47 7.02 -9.92
C GLU A 342 6.95 6.23 -11.10
N ASN A 343 5.80 6.61 -11.66
CA ASN A 343 5.17 5.93 -12.81
C ASN A 343 5.08 4.40 -12.63
N GLY A 344 4.86 3.96 -11.38
CA GLY A 344 4.80 2.54 -11.04
C GLY A 344 6.15 1.82 -11.04
N ARG A 345 7.28 2.51 -10.92
CA ARG A 345 8.63 1.92 -10.88
C ARG A 345 9.47 2.56 -9.77
N PHE A 346 10.44 1.79 -9.26
CA PHE A 346 11.47 2.30 -8.36
C PHE A 346 12.77 2.39 -9.15
N GLU A 347 13.18 3.60 -9.50
CA GLU A 347 14.34 3.84 -10.34
C GLU A 347 15.63 3.37 -9.67
N PHE A 348 16.49 2.71 -10.45
CA PHE A 348 17.79 2.20 -9.97
C PHE A 348 18.65 3.34 -9.39
N THR A 349 18.68 4.48 -10.07
CA THR A 349 19.52 5.64 -9.73
C THR A 349 19.08 6.35 -8.45
N SER A 350 17.79 6.29 -8.12
CA SER A 350 17.24 6.95 -6.93
C SER A 350 17.37 6.09 -5.67
N SER A 351 17.67 4.80 -5.83
CA SER A 351 17.86 3.87 -4.71
C SER A 351 19.28 3.93 -4.14
N SER A 352 19.41 3.69 -2.84
CA SER A 352 20.70 3.53 -2.17
C SER A 352 21.53 2.37 -2.72
N ILE A 353 20.93 1.40 -3.43
CA ILE A 353 21.69 0.34 -4.11
C ILE A 353 22.58 0.86 -5.23
N TYR A 354 22.29 2.05 -5.78
CA TYR A 354 23.09 2.69 -6.83
C TYR A 354 24.53 2.94 -6.37
N ASN A 355 24.73 3.18 -5.08
CA ASN A 355 26.02 3.45 -4.47
C ASN A 355 26.61 2.24 -3.73
N TYR A 356 26.11 1.03 -4.01
CA TYR A 356 26.48 -0.19 -3.29
C TYR A 356 26.95 -1.28 -4.26
N LYS A 357 28.27 -1.42 -4.42
CA LYS A 357 28.94 -2.33 -5.39
C LYS A 357 28.23 -3.68 -5.59
N ILE A 358 27.92 -4.37 -4.48
CA ILE A 358 27.26 -5.68 -4.52
C ILE A 358 25.90 -5.60 -5.20
N TYR A 359 25.05 -4.66 -4.79
CA TYR A 359 23.69 -4.58 -5.31
C TYR A 359 23.60 -3.86 -6.66
N SER A 360 24.53 -2.96 -6.99
CA SER A 360 24.67 -2.45 -8.36
C SER A 360 25.05 -3.58 -9.33
N PHE A 361 25.98 -4.46 -8.93
CA PHE A 361 26.33 -5.63 -9.73
C PHE A 361 25.15 -6.62 -9.83
N ALA A 362 24.44 -6.85 -8.73
CA ALA A 362 23.24 -7.67 -8.73
C ALA A 362 22.15 -7.12 -9.65
N TRP A 363 21.99 -5.80 -9.71
CA TRP A 363 21.03 -5.14 -10.61
C TRP A 363 21.35 -5.49 -12.06
N GLY A 364 22.63 -5.34 -12.45
CA GLY A 364 23.14 -5.75 -13.75
C GLY A 364 22.82 -7.21 -14.07
N LEU A 365 23.25 -8.12 -13.19
CA LEU A 365 23.08 -9.57 -13.34
C LEU A 365 21.62 -10.02 -13.48
N TRP A 366 20.69 -9.39 -12.75
CA TRP A 366 19.28 -9.80 -12.78
C TRP A 366 18.54 -9.22 -13.99
N HIS A 367 18.89 -8.03 -14.46
CA HIS A 367 18.26 -7.44 -15.66
C HIS A 367 18.86 -7.96 -16.96
N ASP A 368 20.09 -8.50 -16.93
CA ASP A 368 20.80 -8.98 -18.12
C ASP A 368 20.00 -10.06 -18.89
N PRO A 369 19.57 -9.78 -20.15
CA PRO A 369 18.78 -10.71 -20.96
C PRO A 369 19.57 -11.96 -21.37
N ASN A 370 20.90 -11.88 -21.38
CA ASN A 370 21.78 -12.99 -21.71
C ASN A 370 22.07 -13.88 -20.47
N ILE A 371 21.42 -13.65 -19.32
CA ILE A 371 21.51 -14.48 -18.10
C ILE A 371 20.12 -15.02 -17.74
N THR A 372 19.90 -16.32 -17.98
CA THR A 372 18.61 -16.98 -17.72
C THR A 372 18.48 -17.55 -16.30
N THR A 373 19.60 -17.79 -15.61
CA THR A 373 19.65 -18.38 -14.26
C THR A 373 19.19 -17.40 -13.17
N ARG A 374 19.23 -16.10 -13.43
CA ARG A 374 18.73 -15.04 -12.54
C ARG A 374 17.32 -14.64 -12.97
N ARG A 375 16.32 -14.91 -12.13
CA ARG A 375 14.89 -14.70 -12.43
C ARG A 375 14.30 -13.66 -11.50
N GLY A 376 13.16 -13.08 -11.86
CA GLY A 376 12.35 -12.25 -10.97
C GLY A 376 12.21 -10.78 -11.37
N THR A 377 13.14 -10.27 -12.16
CA THR A 377 13.06 -8.96 -12.82
C THR A 377 12.62 -9.16 -14.27
N THR A 378 12.07 -8.10 -14.87
CA THR A 378 11.94 -8.02 -16.33
C THR A 378 13.34 -7.89 -16.91
N LYS A 379 13.66 -8.69 -17.93
CA LYS A 379 14.94 -8.58 -18.61
C LYS A 379 14.97 -7.32 -19.44
N ASP A 380 15.98 -6.49 -19.19
CA ASP A 380 16.14 -5.19 -19.80
C ASP A 380 17.63 -4.91 -19.95
N ARG A 381 18.05 -4.74 -21.21
CA ARG A 381 19.45 -4.55 -21.57
C ARG A 381 20.01 -3.25 -20.98
N ASP A 382 19.22 -2.18 -21.00
CA ASP A 382 19.69 -0.87 -20.62
C ASP A 382 19.79 -0.77 -19.09
N GLU A 383 18.86 -1.39 -18.35
CA GLU A 383 18.99 -1.58 -16.90
C GLU A 383 20.19 -2.46 -16.52
N ALA A 384 20.47 -3.50 -17.32
CA ALA A 384 21.64 -4.33 -17.10
C ALA A 384 22.95 -3.52 -17.26
N LEU A 385 23.04 -2.74 -18.33
CA LEU A 385 24.17 -1.83 -18.58
C LEU A 385 24.32 -0.80 -17.46
N ARG A 386 23.24 -0.14 -17.04
CA ARG A 386 23.26 0.81 -15.92
C ARG A 386 23.86 0.19 -14.65
N GLY A 387 23.45 -1.03 -14.31
CA GLY A 387 23.98 -1.75 -13.14
C GLY A 387 25.47 -2.05 -13.27
N TYR A 388 25.90 -2.60 -14.41
CA TYR A 388 27.28 -2.97 -14.70
C TYR A 388 28.24 -1.78 -14.77
N GLU A 389 27.87 -0.72 -15.49
CA GLU A 389 28.66 0.51 -15.61
C GLU A 389 28.79 1.20 -14.25
N ARG A 390 27.72 1.16 -13.44
CA ARG A 390 27.77 1.74 -12.10
C ARG A 390 28.73 0.98 -11.19
N VAL A 391 28.69 -0.35 -11.14
CA VAL A 391 29.64 -1.10 -10.31
C VAL A 391 31.08 -0.93 -10.80
N GLN A 392 31.31 -0.83 -12.11
CA GLN A 392 32.63 -0.53 -12.65
C GLN A 392 33.16 0.81 -12.13
N THR A 393 32.33 1.85 -12.17
CA THR A 393 32.65 3.18 -11.61
C THR A 393 33.00 3.07 -10.13
N LEU A 394 32.18 2.38 -9.33
CA LEU A 394 32.40 2.21 -7.90
C LEU A 394 33.68 1.42 -7.57
N ILE A 395 34.07 0.44 -8.39
CA ILE A 395 35.32 -0.32 -8.24
C ILE A 395 36.51 0.55 -8.58
N THR A 396 36.43 1.37 -9.63
CA THR A 396 37.49 2.32 -10.00
C THR A 396 37.70 3.37 -8.90
N GLU A 397 36.62 3.96 -8.38
CA GLU A 397 36.68 4.98 -7.32
C GLU A 397 37.20 4.41 -5.99
N ASN A 398 36.80 3.18 -5.66
CA ASN A 398 37.19 2.52 -4.42
C ASN A 398 37.51 1.04 -4.68
N PRO A 399 38.75 0.72 -5.09
CA PRO A 399 39.14 -0.63 -5.48
C PRO A 399 39.27 -1.57 -4.29
N PHE A 400 39.23 -2.87 -4.56
CA PHE A 400 39.55 -3.90 -3.58
C PHE A 400 41.07 -3.89 -3.33
N ARG A 401 41.50 -3.55 -2.12
CA ARG A 401 42.91 -3.27 -1.80
C ARG A 401 43.64 -4.42 -1.12
N THR A 402 42.90 -5.34 -0.48
CA THR A 402 43.51 -6.45 0.27
C THR A 402 43.30 -7.79 -0.41
N GLU A 403 44.22 -8.72 -0.19
CA GLU A 403 44.11 -10.08 -0.72
C GLU A 403 42.83 -10.79 -0.24
N ALA A 404 42.44 -10.54 1.01
CA ALA A 404 41.18 -11.00 1.56
C ALA A 404 39.97 -10.41 0.80
N GLN A 405 39.99 -9.12 0.47
CA GLN A 405 38.94 -8.50 -0.33
C GLN A 405 38.90 -9.06 -1.74
N LEU A 406 40.05 -9.26 -2.40
CA LEU A 406 40.15 -9.77 -3.76
C LEU A 406 39.68 -11.23 -3.88
N ASN A 407 39.85 -12.04 -2.83
CA ASN A 407 39.44 -13.45 -2.80
C ASN A 407 37.98 -13.68 -2.37
N ARG A 408 37.32 -12.66 -1.80
CA ARG A 408 35.87 -12.73 -1.56
C ARG A 408 35.11 -12.84 -2.87
N ARG A 409 33.97 -13.52 -2.83
CA ARG A 409 33.09 -13.71 -3.99
C ARG A 409 31.87 -12.81 -3.94
N MET A 410 31.52 -12.24 -5.08
CA MET A 410 30.28 -11.52 -5.33
C MET A 410 29.48 -12.32 -6.36
N TYR A 411 28.35 -12.89 -5.94
CA TYR A 411 27.50 -13.75 -6.79
C TYR A 411 28.23 -14.91 -7.48
N GLY A 412 29.25 -15.46 -6.81
CA GLY A 412 30.05 -16.60 -7.29
C GLY A 412 31.38 -16.20 -7.95
N ILE A 413 31.58 -14.92 -8.26
CA ILE A 413 32.77 -14.42 -8.96
C ILE A 413 33.72 -13.78 -7.95
N LYS A 414 35.02 -14.12 -7.98
CA LYS A 414 35.99 -13.47 -7.08
C LYS A 414 36.11 -11.99 -7.43
N ASN A 415 36.23 -11.13 -6.43
CA ASN A 415 36.28 -9.68 -6.61
C ASN A 415 37.39 -9.22 -7.58
N ARG A 416 38.52 -9.95 -7.65
CA ARG A 416 39.59 -9.69 -8.64
C ARG A 416 39.15 -9.87 -10.11
N ASP A 417 38.19 -10.75 -10.36
CA ASP A 417 37.73 -11.14 -11.70
C ASP A 417 36.46 -10.38 -12.11
N VAL A 418 35.79 -9.69 -11.16
CA VAL A 418 34.51 -8.99 -11.38
C VAL A 418 34.63 -7.94 -12.48
N SER A 419 35.69 -7.14 -12.53
CA SER A 419 35.86 -6.12 -13.57
C SER A 419 35.96 -6.71 -14.97
N ASN A 420 36.70 -7.81 -15.13
CA ASN A 420 36.83 -8.50 -16.42
C ASN A 420 35.48 -9.09 -16.86
N TYR A 421 34.79 -9.76 -15.93
CA TYR A 421 33.45 -10.27 -16.18
C TYR A 421 32.49 -9.17 -16.63
N ILE A 422 32.46 -8.03 -15.92
CA ILE A 422 31.60 -6.88 -16.27
C ILE A 422 31.91 -6.38 -17.68
N ASN A 423 33.19 -6.21 -18.03
CA ASN A 423 33.59 -5.74 -19.36
C ASN A 423 33.09 -6.67 -20.47
N GLU A 424 33.22 -7.98 -20.27
CA GLU A 424 32.70 -8.98 -21.22
C GLU A 424 31.17 -8.87 -21.35
N ARG A 425 30.44 -8.69 -20.24
CA ARG A 425 28.98 -8.50 -20.27
C ARG A 425 28.58 -7.23 -21.00
N ILE A 426 29.21 -6.10 -20.70
CA ILE A 426 28.94 -4.82 -21.36
C ILE A 426 29.20 -4.93 -22.87
N ALA A 427 30.32 -5.53 -23.27
CA ALA A 427 30.65 -5.76 -24.68
C ALA A 427 29.58 -6.63 -25.37
N ALA A 428 29.16 -7.73 -24.75
CA ALA A 428 28.12 -8.61 -25.29
C ALA A 428 26.76 -7.90 -25.44
N LEU A 429 26.36 -7.10 -24.44
CA LEU A 429 25.10 -6.35 -24.47
C LEU A 429 25.09 -5.26 -25.54
N ARG A 430 26.22 -4.56 -25.74
CA ARG A 430 26.37 -3.53 -26.76
C ARG A 430 26.52 -4.11 -28.17
N ALA A 431 27.18 -5.26 -28.32
CA ALA A 431 27.33 -5.93 -29.62
C ALA A 431 25.97 -6.37 -30.22
N GLY A 432 24.98 -6.66 -29.37
CA GLY A 432 23.60 -6.95 -29.79
C GLY A 432 22.90 -5.81 -30.54
N GLU A 433 23.39 -4.57 -30.49
CA GLU A 433 22.83 -3.44 -31.26
C GLU A 433 23.11 -3.52 -32.76
N GLY A 434 24.21 -4.18 -33.16
CA GLY A 434 24.65 -4.25 -34.56
C GLY A 434 23.88 -5.26 -35.43
N GLY A 435 23.19 -6.22 -34.82
CA GLY A 435 22.48 -7.29 -35.54
C GLY A 435 21.10 -6.89 -36.07
N ALA A 436 20.43 -5.93 -35.41
CA ALA A 436 19.09 -5.49 -35.82
C ALA A 436 19.09 -4.43 -36.95
N ARG A 437 20.26 -3.90 -37.34
CA ARG A 437 20.40 -2.89 -38.41
C ARG A 437 21.00 -3.43 -39.72
N ARG A 438 21.28 -4.73 -39.82
CA ARG A 438 21.75 -5.37 -41.06
C ARG A 438 20.65 -6.24 -41.67
N GLY A 439 19.59 -5.57 -42.12
CA GLY A 439 18.44 -6.18 -42.80
C GLY A 439 17.65 -5.11 -43.53
N GLY A 440 18.29 -4.41 -44.47
CA GLY A 440 17.68 -3.39 -45.30
C GLY A 440 18.50 -3.26 -46.58
N GLU A 441 17.94 -3.78 -47.65
CA GLU A 441 18.55 -3.97 -48.97
C GLU A 441 19.11 -2.69 -49.59
N ALA A 442 20.15 -2.90 -50.39
CA ALA A 442 20.70 -1.94 -51.31
C ALA A 442 19.70 -1.55 -52.41
N GLY A 443 19.46 -0.25 -52.54
CA GLY A 443 19.41 0.47 -53.82
C GLY A 443 18.29 0.17 -54.81
N ARG A 444 17.44 1.17 -55.05
CA ARG A 444 17.34 1.87 -56.36
C ARG A 444 16.50 3.14 -56.22
N GLY A 445 16.97 4.19 -56.89
CA GLY A 445 16.45 5.55 -56.81
C GLY A 445 15.13 5.80 -57.53
N GLY A 446 14.62 7.01 -57.33
CA GLY A 446 13.44 7.55 -57.99
C GLY A 446 13.04 8.87 -57.34
N GLU A 447 13.43 9.98 -57.96
CA GLU A 447 13.08 11.36 -57.62
C GLU A 447 11.58 11.69 -57.81
N ALA A 448 11.20 12.79 -57.14
CA ALA A 448 10.16 13.77 -57.48
C ALA A 448 8.74 13.58 -56.92
N GLY A 449 8.26 14.64 -56.25
CA GLY A 449 6.95 15.21 -56.59
C GLY A 449 5.99 15.58 -55.45
N ARG A 450 6.07 16.85 -55.03
CA ARG A 450 4.97 17.80 -54.74
C ARG A 450 4.01 17.61 -53.55
N GLU A 451 3.81 18.78 -52.93
CA GLU A 451 2.77 19.25 -52.02
C GLU A 451 1.33 19.01 -52.55
N GLY A 452 0.39 18.87 -51.60
CA GLY A 452 -1.05 18.89 -51.86
C GLY A 452 -1.86 18.78 -50.56
N GLU A 453 -2.38 19.92 -50.12
CA GLU A 453 -3.28 20.11 -48.97
C GLU A 453 -4.73 19.64 -49.23
N ALA A 454 -5.43 19.38 -48.12
CA ALA A 454 -6.87 19.52 -47.86
C ALA A 454 -7.88 18.45 -48.36
N GLY A 455 -8.80 18.08 -47.46
CA GLY A 455 -10.16 17.64 -47.86
C GLY A 455 -10.92 16.64 -46.97
N ARG A 456 -11.52 17.15 -45.88
CA ARG A 456 -12.85 16.82 -45.27
C ARG A 456 -13.52 15.43 -45.38
N GLU A 457 -13.95 14.99 -44.19
CA GLU A 457 -15.29 14.50 -43.76
C GLU A 457 -16.18 13.59 -44.64
N GLY A 458 -16.62 12.51 -44.00
CA GLY A 458 -17.80 11.68 -44.29
C GLY A 458 -17.58 10.32 -43.62
N GLY A 459 -18.39 9.79 -42.70
CA GLY A 459 -19.84 9.80 -42.63
C GLY A 459 -20.30 8.34 -42.49
N ALA A 460 -20.44 7.88 -41.24
CA ALA A 460 -21.36 6.86 -40.73
C ALA A 460 -21.57 5.50 -41.48
N ARG A 461 -21.42 4.38 -40.75
CA ARG A 461 -22.49 3.48 -40.27
C ARG A 461 -22.01 2.02 -40.08
N ARG A 462 -22.33 1.51 -38.88
CA ARG A 462 -22.81 0.17 -38.46
C ARG A 462 -22.44 -1.07 -39.28
N GLY A 463 -22.03 -2.09 -38.54
CA GLY A 463 -22.47 -3.48 -38.74
C GLY A 463 -21.36 -4.50 -38.52
N GLY A 464 -21.56 -5.44 -37.58
CA GLY A 464 -20.72 -6.63 -37.50
C GLY A 464 -20.59 -7.22 -36.10
N GLU A 465 -21.59 -7.98 -35.68
CA GLU A 465 -21.45 -9.00 -34.63
C GLU A 465 -20.30 -9.95 -34.96
N ALA A 466 -19.51 -10.34 -33.96
CA ALA A 466 -18.69 -11.54 -34.02
C ALA A 466 -18.54 -12.17 -32.64
N GLY A 467 -19.28 -13.28 -32.47
CA GLY A 467 -18.77 -14.56 -31.99
C GLY A 467 -17.96 -14.57 -30.69
N ARG A 468 -18.63 -14.97 -29.60
CA ARG A 468 -17.98 -15.64 -28.46
C ARG A 468 -17.32 -16.94 -28.95
N GLY A 469 -16.05 -17.11 -28.63
CA GLY A 469 -15.35 -18.39 -28.75
C GLY A 469 -14.08 -18.37 -27.90
N GLY A 470 -13.88 -19.43 -27.10
CA GLY A 470 -12.59 -19.74 -26.51
C GLY A 470 -12.59 -19.96 -24.99
N GLU A 471 -13.20 -21.06 -24.55
CA GLU A 471 -12.67 -21.80 -23.40
C GLU A 471 -11.22 -22.20 -23.69
N ALA A 472 -10.31 -21.92 -22.74
CA ALA A 472 -9.04 -22.63 -22.62
C ALA A 472 -8.76 -22.85 -21.14
N GLY A 473 -9.14 -24.04 -20.68
CA GLY A 473 -8.81 -24.55 -19.36
C GLY A 473 -7.34 -24.96 -19.27
N ARG A 474 -6.74 -24.60 -18.12
CA ARG A 474 -5.74 -25.33 -17.32
C ARG A 474 -4.81 -26.33 -18.03
N GLU A 475 -3.53 -25.97 -18.06
CA GLU A 475 -2.38 -26.81 -17.71
C GLU A 475 -1.34 -25.86 -17.07
N GLY A 476 -0.46 -26.18 -16.13
CA GLY A 476 0.06 -27.42 -15.58
C GLY A 476 1.35 -27.02 -14.83
N GLY A 477 1.57 -27.59 -13.65
CA GLY A 477 2.54 -27.11 -12.66
C GLY A 477 3.99 -26.95 -13.16
N ALA A 478 4.57 -25.77 -12.91
CA ALA A 478 6.00 -25.54 -13.08
C ALA A 478 6.77 -26.06 -11.85
N ARG A 479 7.30 -27.28 -11.99
CA ARG A 479 8.38 -27.82 -11.15
C ARG A 479 9.57 -26.86 -11.19
N ARG A 480 9.96 -26.26 -10.06
CA ARG A 480 11.26 -25.56 -9.97
C ARG A 480 12.35 -26.60 -9.65
N GLY A 481 13.16 -26.87 -10.66
CA GLY A 481 14.42 -27.59 -10.54
C GLY A 481 15.36 -26.91 -9.54
N GLY A 482 16.05 -27.74 -8.78
CA GLY A 482 17.04 -27.35 -7.78
C GLY A 482 18.37 -26.93 -8.38
N GLU A 483 19.29 -26.71 -7.43
CA GLU A 483 20.72 -26.40 -7.58
C GLU A 483 21.11 -24.95 -7.85
N ALA A 484 21.52 -24.28 -6.76
CA ALA A 484 22.88 -23.77 -6.64
C ALA A 484 23.26 -23.75 -5.16
N GLY A 485 24.25 -24.55 -4.77
CA GLY A 485 24.80 -24.61 -3.42
C GLY A 485 25.29 -23.24 -2.98
N ARG A 486 24.82 -22.77 -1.83
CA ARG A 486 25.39 -21.64 -1.10
C ARG A 486 26.36 -22.20 -0.07
N GLU A 487 27.65 -22.17 -0.39
CA GLU A 487 28.70 -22.10 0.64
C GLU A 487 28.89 -20.63 1.03
N GLY A 488 28.79 -20.33 2.32
CA GLY A 488 28.95 -18.98 2.82
C GLY A 488 28.70 -18.84 4.32
N GLY A 489 29.37 -19.64 5.14
CA GLY A 489 29.49 -19.38 6.58
C GLY A 489 30.61 -18.38 6.84
N ALA A 490 30.31 -17.08 6.82
CA ALA A 490 31.24 -16.06 7.30
C ALA A 490 31.06 -15.90 8.82
N ARG A 491 31.91 -16.57 9.60
CA ARG A 491 32.08 -16.29 11.03
C ARG A 491 32.60 -14.85 11.18
N ARG A 492 31.88 -14.01 11.91
CA ARG A 492 32.45 -12.80 12.51
C ARG A 492 33.00 -13.22 13.87
N GLY A 493 34.31 -13.10 14.04
CA GLY A 493 34.95 -13.16 15.35
C GLY A 493 35.04 -11.74 15.90
N ASP A 494 34.38 -11.52 17.03
CA ASP A 494 34.55 -10.36 17.89
C ASP A 494 35.87 -10.48 18.67
N GLU A 495 36.62 -9.39 18.75
CA GLU A 495 37.59 -9.15 19.82
C GLU A 495 37.40 -7.71 20.32
N ALA A 496 36.76 -7.59 21.49
CA ALA A 496 36.89 -6.43 22.36
C ALA A 496 36.73 -6.91 23.80
N GLY A 497 37.86 -7.22 24.44
CA GLY A 497 37.92 -7.49 25.87
C GLY A 497 37.52 -6.25 26.67
N ARG A 498 36.65 -6.44 27.67
CA ARG A 498 36.47 -5.51 28.79
C ARG A 498 36.69 -6.27 30.08
N GLU A 499 37.73 -5.85 30.79
CA GLU A 499 38.14 -6.29 32.10
C GLU A 499 37.04 -6.08 33.15
N GLY A 500 36.99 -7.01 34.10
CA GLY A 500 35.98 -7.10 35.14
C GLY A 500 36.11 -6.03 36.22
N GLY A 501 34.95 -5.53 36.66
CA GLY A 501 34.79 -4.79 37.91
C GLY A 501 34.26 -5.72 39.00
N GLU A 502 35.09 -6.00 40.00
CA GLU A 502 34.74 -6.67 41.25
C GLU A 502 33.63 -5.91 42.00
N ARG A 503 32.55 -6.62 42.38
CA ARG A 503 31.66 -6.19 43.45
C ARG A 503 32.19 -6.73 44.78
N ARG A 504 32.62 -5.83 45.67
CA ARG A 504 32.64 -6.08 47.13
C ARG A 504 31.69 -5.11 47.80
N GLY A 505 30.77 -5.67 48.60
CA GLY A 505 29.85 -4.91 49.43
C GLY A 505 30.49 -4.39 50.72
N ARG A 506 29.77 -3.42 51.31
CA ARG A 506 29.62 -2.99 52.72
C ARG A 506 28.69 -1.77 52.63
N GLY A 507 27.57 -1.64 53.32
CA GLY A 507 27.34 -1.97 54.72
C GLY A 507 27.53 -0.72 55.57
N ASN A 508 26.59 0.24 55.44
CA ASN A 508 25.96 1.11 56.46
C ASN A 508 25.29 2.30 55.80
#